data_AF-A0A9E0YUQ3-F1
#
_entry.id   AF-A0A9E0YUQ3-F1
#
_cell.length_a   1.000
_cell.length_b   1.000
_cell.length_c   1.000
_cell.angle_alpha   90.00
_cell.angle_beta   90.00
_cell.angle_gamma   90.00
#
_symmetry.space_group_name_H-M   'P 1'
#
loop_
_entity.id
_entity.type
_entity.pdbx_description
1 polymer ?
#
loop_
_entity_poly.entity_id
_entity_poly.type
_entity_poly.pdbx_seq_one_letter_code
_entity_poly.pdbx_strand_id
1 'polypeptide(L)'
;MNKLNEEQLYYAVFFLLDRFYDQYEEEFKGGLFEVFLSAMDPFVFVDSRSADPAMSIEFEKCFKKTFGERNLIGFDEGFQFIKIYFDYYVGIYAFDLQSIFKRLSKKDWEKCCNYAIEFLKGNKN
;
A
#
# COMPACT_ATOMS: atom_id res chain seq x y z
N MET A 1 -19.11 2.56 9.65
CA MET A 1 -18.46 1.74 8.59
C MET A 1 -17.08 2.35 8.38
N ASN A 2 -16.02 1.59 8.64
CA ASN A 2 -14.66 2.13 8.57
C ASN A 2 -14.30 2.40 7.10
N LYS A 3 -13.84 3.62 6.82
CA LYS A 3 -13.57 4.11 5.46
C LYS A 3 -12.17 4.74 5.40
N LEU A 4 -11.56 4.67 4.23
CA LEU A 4 -10.27 5.29 3.92
C LEU A 4 -10.45 6.23 2.74
N ASN A 5 -9.77 7.37 2.76
CA ASN A 5 -9.47 8.11 1.54
C ASN A 5 -8.27 7.46 0.81
N GLU A 6 -7.91 7.97 -0.37
CA GLU A 6 -6.81 7.44 -1.18
C GLU A 6 -5.46 7.44 -0.43
N GLU A 7 -5.11 8.57 0.20
CA GLU A 7 -3.87 8.72 0.97
C GLU A 7 -3.79 7.69 2.12
N GLN A 8 -4.86 7.57 2.90
CA GLN A 8 -4.96 6.59 3.98
C GLN A 8 -4.88 5.15 3.46
N LEU A 9 -5.45 4.88 2.28
CA LEU A 9 -5.35 3.57 1.64
C LEU A 9 -3.89 3.29 1.23
N TYR A 10 -3.19 4.25 0.61
CA TYR A 10 -1.78 4.10 0.24
C TYR A 10 -0.90 3.75 1.45
N TYR A 11 -1.03 4.52 2.53
CA TYR A 11 -0.31 4.27 3.78
C TYR A 11 -0.69 2.92 4.41
N ALA A 12 -1.98 2.56 4.41
CA ALA A 12 -2.43 1.28 4.95
C ALA A 12 -1.85 0.09 4.17
N VAL A 13 -1.74 0.20 2.84
CA VAL A 13 -1.10 -0.81 2.00
C VAL A 13 0.39 -0.89 2.30
N PHE A 14 1.09 0.24 2.40
CA PHE A 14 2.50 0.27 2.83
C PHE A 14 2.72 -0.44 4.16
N PHE A 15 2.00 -0.03 5.22
CA PHE A 15 2.15 -0.65 6.53
C PHE A 15 1.80 -2.14 6.55
N LEU A 16 0.87 -2.58 5.71
CA LEU A 16 0.56 -4.01 5.59
C LEU A 16 1.72 -4.78 4.97
N LEU A 17 2.35 -4.24 3.92
CA LEU A 17 3.45 -4.90 3.22
C LEU A 17 4.76 -4.85 4.00
N ASP A 18 5.01 -3.74 4.69
CA ASP A 18 6.13 -3.58 5.62
C ASP A 18 6.04 -4.61 6.76
N ARG A 19 4.89 -4.69 7.42
CA ARG A 19 4.62 -5.72 8.43
C ARG A 19 4.74 -7.15 7.87
N PHE A 20 4.33 -7.36 6.62
CA PHE A 20 4.46 -8.66 5.97
C PHE A 20 5.93 -8.99 5.70
N TYR A 21 6.72 -8.02 5.23
CA TYR A 21 8.16 -8.17 5.05
C TYR A 21 8.84 -8.56 6.35
N ASP A 22 8.57 -7.86 7.46
CA ASP A 22 9.13 -8.20 8.77
C ASP A 22 8.87 -9.64 9.21
N GLN A 23 7.69 -10.20 8.88
CA GLN A 23 7.33 -11.57 9.22
C GLN A 23 8.08 -12.61 8.38
N TYR A 24 8.55 -12.21 7.20
CA TYR A 24 9.14 -13.08 6.20
C TYR A 24 10.47 -12.50 5.67
N GLU A 25 11.22 -11.76 6.50
CA GLU A 25 12.40 -11.01 6.06
C GLU A 25 13.40 -11.94 5.36
N GLU A 26 13.69 -13.09 5.96
CA GLU A 26 14.62 -14.10 5.41
C GLU A 26 14.21 -14.61 4.01
N GLU A 27 12.92 -14.56 3.66
CA GLU A 27 12.41 -14.95 2.33
C GLU A 27 12.63 -13.85 1.28
N PHE A 28 12.54 -12.58 1.69
CA PHE A 28 12.46 -11.45 0.77
C PHE A 28 13.70 -10.55 0.76
N LYS A 29 14.61 -10.71 1.72
CA LYS A 29 15.83 -9.92 1.84
C LYS A 29 16.72 -10.04 0.60
N GLY A 30 17.13 -8.89 0.07
CA GLY A 30 17.85 -8.76 -1.20
C GLY A 30 17.01 -9.03 -2.44
N GLY A 31 15.70 -9.24 -2.29
CA GLY A 31 14.78 -9.64 -3.35
C GLY A 31 14.00 -8.48 -3.97
N LEU A 32 13.29 -8.78 -5.07
CA LEU A 32 12.48 -7.78 -5.78
C LEU A 32 11.30 -7.25 -4.96
N PHE A 33 10.80 -8.02 -3.98
CA PHE A 33 9.76 -7.55 -3.08
C PHE A 33 10.26 -6.44 -2.15
N GLU A 34 11.48 -6.57 -1.60
CA GLU A 34 12.12 -5.52 -0.82
C GLU A 34 12.29 -4.24 -1.66
N VAL A 35 12.78 -4.38 -2.91
CA VAL A 35 12.90 -3.24 -3.85
C VAL A 35 11.56 -2.57 -4.12
N PHE A 36 10.50 -3.35 -4.33
CA PHE A 36 9.14 -2.85 -4.51
C PHE A 36 8.64 -2.11 -3.26
N LEU A 37 8.85 -2.69 -2.07
CA LEU A 37 8.44 -2.11 -0.81
C LEU A 37 9.16 -0.78 -0.56
N SER A 38 10.47 -0.72 -0.77
CA SER A 38 11.25 0.52 -0.65
C SER A 38 10.80 1.59 -1.66
N ALA A 39 10.42 1.21 -2.88
CA ALA A 39 9.92 2.16 -3.88
C ALA A 39 8.54 2.75 -3.51
N MET A 40 7.77 2.02 -2.70
CA MET A 40 6.45 2.44 -2.22
C MET A 40 6.53 3.22 -0.89
N ASP A 41 7.69 3.30 -0.25
CA ASP A 41 7.86 3.91 1.06
C ASP A 41 7.43 5.40 1.05
N PRO A 42 6.37 5.77 1.80
CA PRO A 42 5.91 7.16 1.87
C PRO A 42 6.88 8.10 2.60
N PHE A 43 7.89 7.58 3.31
CA PHE A 43 8.80 8.35 4.15
C PHE A 43 10.10 8.77 3.47
N VAL A 44 10.48 8.11 2.37
CA VAL A 44 11.78 8.33 1.70
C VAL A 44 11.92 9.73 1.08
N PHE A 45 10.84 10.50 0.94
CA PHE A 45 10.84 11.78 0.23
C PHE A 45 10.40 13.00 1.06
N VAL A 46 10.47 12.89 2.39
CA VAL A 46 10.00 13.96 3.32
C VAL A 46 10.92 15.20 3.31
N ASP A 47 12.14 15.13 2.75
CA ASP A 47 13.01 16.30 2.60
C ASP A 47 12.68 17.13 1.33
N SER A 48 11.68 18.00 1.51
CA SER A 48 11.50 19.30 0.85
C SER A 48 11.67 19.39 -0.68
N ARG A 49 10.52 19.48 -1.37
CA ARG A 49 10.31 19.86 -2.77
C ARG A 49 10.65 18.77 -3.80
N SER A 50 9.59 18.21 -4.38
CA SER A 50 9.58 17.59 -5.72
C SER A 50 9.92 16.10 -5.79
N ALA A 51 9.01 15.25 -5.31
CA ALA A 51 8.37 14.19 -6.10
C ALA A 51 7.59 13.29 -5.14
N ASP A 52 6.26 13.23 -5.28
CA ASP A 52 5.51 12.08 -4.76
C ASP A 52 6.17 10.80 -5.32
N PRO A 53 6.30 9.70 -4.55
CA PRO A 53 6.85 8.46 -5.07
C PRO A 53 6.21 8.14 -6.42
N ALA A 54 6.98 7.72 -7.43
CA ALA A 54 6.38 7.29 -8.69
C ALA A 54 5.27 6.24 -8.46
N MET A 55 5.44 5.44 -7.40
CA MET A 55 4.45 4.48 -6.91
C MET A 55 3.16 5.10 -6.37
N SER A 56 3.18 6.27 -5.73
CA SER A 56 1.95 6.94 -5.27
C SER A 56 1.16 7.54 -6.43
N ILE A 57 1.83 8.09 -7.46
CA ILE A 57 1.17 8.55 -8.69
C ILE A 57 0.50 7.38 -9.42
N GLU A 58 1.20 6.25 -9.55
CA GLU A 58 0.62 5.05 -10.16
C GLU A 58 -0.52 4.46 -9.30
N PHE A 59 -0.40 4.56 -7.97
CA PHE A 59 -1.47 4.19 -7.05
C PHE A 59 -2.71 5.08 -7.23
N GLU A 60 -2.56 6.41 -7.31
CA GLU A 60 -3.64 7.36 -7.58
C GLU A 60 -4.34 7.02 -8.91
N LYS A 61 -3.57 6.75 -9.96
CA LYS A 61 -4.14 6.34 -11.27
C LYS A 61 -4.92 5.04 -11.15
N CYS A 62 -4.38 4.04 -10.46
CA CYS A 62 -5.05 2.76 -10.25
C CYS A 62 -6.32 2.91 -9.41
N PHE A 63 -6.27 3.75 -8.37
CA PHE A 63 -7.39 4.09 -7.51
C PHE A 63 -8.51 4.74 -8.31
N LYS A 64 -8.20 5.80 -9.08
CA LYS A 64 -9.18 6.50 -9.93
C LYS A 64 -9.80 5.58 -10.99
N LYS A 65 -9.01 4.69 -11.60
CA LYS A 65 -9.55 3.71 -12.55
C LYS A 65 -10.49 2.71 -11.89
N THR A 66 -10.21 2.32 -10.65
CA THR A 66 -11.01 1.31 -9.94
C THR A 66 -12.28 1.89 -9.32
N PHE A 67 -12.19 3.08 -8.75
CA PHE A 67 -13.25 3.67 -7.92
C PHE A 67 -13.89 4.93 -8.50
N GLY A 68 -13.38 5.46 -9.63
CA GLY A 68 -13.87 6.69 -10.25
C GLY A 68 -13.65 7.90 -9.35
N GLU A 69 -14.68 8.73 -9.21
CA GLU A 69 -14.67 9.97 -8.40
C GLU A 69 -14.93 9.72 -6.90
N ARG A 70 -14.90 8.47 -6.44
CA ARG A 70 -15.15 8.14 -5.03
C ARG A 70 -13.97 8.56 -4.16
N ASN A 71 -14.25 9.41 -3.17
CA ASN A 71 -13.23 9.88 -2.23
C ASN A 71 -13.06 9.01 -0.97
N LEU A 72 -13.96 8.04 -0.77
CA LEU A 72 -13.94 7.13 0.38
C LEU A 72 -14.30 5.70 -0.02
N ILE A 73 -13.50 4.75 0.43
CA ILE A 73 -13.67 3.31 0.21
C ILE A 73 -13.79 2.58 1.55
N GLY A 74 -14.54 1.47 1.58
CA GLY A 74 -14.61 0.61 2.76
C GLY A 74 -13.35 -0.25 2.91
N PHE A 75 -13.04 -0.70 4.12
CA PHE A 75 -11.86 -1.54 4.37
C PHE A 75 -11.86 -2.82 3.52
N ASP A 76 -13.01 -3.47 3.33
CA ASP A 76 -13.11 -4.68 2.49
C ASP A 76 -12.80 -4.38 1.02
N GLU A 77 -13.32 -3.27 0.50
CA GLU A 77 -13.02 -2.81 -0.86
C GLU A 77 -11.52 -2.49 -1.01
N GLY A 78 -10.93 -1.85 0.01
CA GLY A 78 -9.50 -1.57 0.05
C GLY A 78 -8.64 -2.83 0.06
N PHE A 79 -9.05 -3.87 0.80
CA PHE A 79 -8.32 -5.14 0.78
C PHE A 79 -8.37 -5.81 -0.60
N GLN A 80 -9.52 -5.79 -1.27
CA GLN A 80 -9.64 -6.31 -2.64
C GLN A 80 -8.85 -5.47 -3.65
N PHE A 81 -8.76 -4.16 -3.43
CA PHE A 81 -7.99 -3.25 -4.27
C PHE A 81 -6.49 -3.60 -4.28
N ILE A 82 -5.92 -4.09 -3.19
CA ILE A 82 -4.50 -4.52 -3.16
C ILE A 82 -4.22 -5.53 -4.26
N LYS A 83 -5.12 -6.49 -4.48
CA LYS A 83 -4.98 -7.47 -5.56
C LYS A 83 -4.95 -6.80 -6.94
N ILE A 84 -5.87 -5.85 -7.16
CA ILE A 84 -5.95 -5.10 -8.43
C ILE A 84 -4.69 -4.27 -8.65
N TYR A 85 -4.21 -3.59 -7.60
CA TYR A 85 -2.99 -2.81 -7.62
C TYR A 85 -1.77 -3.70 -7.88
N PHE A 86 -1.71 -4.89 -7.29
CA PHE A 86 -0.66 -5.87 -7.55
C PHE A 86 -0.69 -6.41 -8.99
N ASP A 87 -1.87 -6.73 -9.52
CA ASP A 87 -2.02 -7.19 -10.90
C ASP A 87 -1.49 -6.16 -11.93
N TYR A 88 -1.46 -4.86 -11.57
CA TYR A 88 -0.86 -3.80 -12.39
C TYR A 88 0.66 -3.90 -12.55
N TYR A 89 1.34 -4.50 -11.57
CA TYR A 89 2.79 -4.67 -11.56
C TYR A 89 3.24 -6.07 -11.96
N VAL A 90 2.30 -6.97 -12.26
CA VAL A 90 2.59 -8.30 -12.81
C VAL A 90 3.31 -8.12 -14.15
N GLY A 91 4.62 -8.34 -14.14
CA GLY A 91 5.51 -8.18 -15.31
C GLY A 91 6.52 -7.03 -15.22
N ILE A 92 6.32 -6.07 -14.30
CA ILE A 92 7.31 -5.02 -14.00
C ILE A 92 8.29 -5.53 -12.94
N TYR A 93 7.73 -6.13 -11.89
CA TYR A 93 8.50 -6.81 -10.87
C TYR A 93 8.27 -8.32 -11.01
N ALA A 94 9.33 -9.08 -11.28
CA ALA A 94 9.26 -10.51 -11.58
C ALA A 94 9.05 -11.40 -10.33
N PHE A 95 8.28 -10.96 -9.33
CA PHE A 95 7.96 -11.73 -8.13
C PHE A 95 6.46 -12.06 -8.02
N ASP A 96 6.13 -13.14 -7.30
CA ASP A 96 4.77 -13.70 -7.24
C ASP A 96 3.86 -12.92 -6.28
N LEU A 97 3.37 -11.78 -6.78
CA LEU A 97 2.41 -10.92 -6.11
C LEU A 97 1.11 -11.64 -5.74
N GLN A 98 0.70 -12.68 -6.48
CA GLN A 98 -0.50 -13.45 -6.16
C GLN A 98 -0.30 -14.36 -4.95
N SER A 99 0.87 -14.98 -4.83
CA SER A 99 1.23 -15.75 -3.63
C SER A 99 1.38 -14.86 -2.40
N ILE A 100 1.93 -13.65 -2.55
CA ILE A 100 1.99 -12.66 -1.47
C ILE A 100 0.57 -12.29 -1.01
N PHE A 101 -0.32 -11.90 -1.94
CA PHE A 101 -1.67 -11.49 -1.60
C PHE A 101 -2.44 -12.58 -0.82
N LYS A 102 -2.27 -13.86 -1.19
CA LYS A 102 -2.89 -15.00 -0.48
C LYS A 102 -2.43 -15.15 0.97
N ARG A 103 -1.24 -14.65 1.31
CA ARG A 103 -0.66 -14.72 2.66
C ARG A 103 -0.95 -13.47 3.49
N LEU A 104 -1.51 -12.41 2.88
CA LEU A 104 -1.90 -11.21 3.61
C LEU A 104 -3.06 -11.51 4.56
N SER A 105 -2.93 -11.06 5.80
CA SER A 105 -3.93 -11.25 6.84
C SER A 105 -4.95 -10.12 6.84
N LYS A 106 -6.25 -10.44 6.70
CA LYS A 106 -7.33 -9.46 6.83
C LYS A 106 -7.34 -8.79 8.21
N LYS A 107 -6.95 -9.52 9.26
CA LYS A 107 -6.83 -8.98 10.62
C LYS A 107 -5.72 -7.93 10.72
N ASP A 108 -4.59 -8.18 10.07
CA ASP A 108 -3.50 -7.20 10.07
C ASP A 108 -3.80 -6.03 9.14
N TRP A 109 -4.50 -6.26 8.04
CA TRP A 109 -5.05 -5.20 7.19
C TRP A 109 -5.91 -4.20 7.99
N GLU A 110 -6.88 -4.68 8.78
CA GLU A 110 -7.73 -3.80 9.59
C GLU A 110 -6.92 -2.97 10.59
N LYS A 111 -5.86 -3.54 11.18
CA LYS A 111 -4.96 -2.79 12.07
C LYS A 111 -4.19 -1.72 11.31
N CYS A 112 -3.63 -2.06 10.15
CA CYS A 112 -2.88 -1.11 9.32
C CYS A 112 -3.76 0.03 8.82
N CYS A 113 -5.03 -0.24 8.49
CA CYS A 113 -6.00 0.80 8.14
C CYS A 113 -6.23 1.79 9.29
N ASN A 114 -6.49 1.28 10.50
CA ASN A 114 -6.68 2.13 11.67
C ASN A 114 -5.41 2.92 12.00
N TYR A 115 -4.24 2.28 11.90
CA TYR A 115 -2.96 2.92 12.13
C TYR A 115 -2.72 4.05 11.13
N ALA A 116 -2.97 3.85 9.83
CA ALA A 116 -2.83 4.89 8.80
C ALA A 116 -3.74 6.09 9.06
N ILE A 117 -4.98 5.87 9.50
CA ILE A 117 -5.91 6.94 9.86
C ILE A 117 -5.35 7.78 11.00
N GLU A 118 -4.88 7.16 12.08
CA GLU A 118 -4.35 7.89 13.24
C GLU A 118 -3.01 8.56 12.95
N PHE A 119 -2.13 7.89 12.20
CA PHE A 119 -0.84 8.42 11.78
C PHE A 119 -1.00 9.72 10.97
N LEU A 120 -1.89 9.71 9.97
CA LEU A 120 -2.13 10.88 9.12
C LEU A 120 -2.95 11.99 9.82
N LYS A 121 -3.65 11.70 10.92
CA LYS A 121 -4.22 12.74 11.78
C LYS A 121 -3.14 13.45 12.59
N GLY A 122 -2.19 12.68 13.14
CA GLY A 122 -1.10 13.20 13.97
C GLY A 122 -0.11 14.08 13.20
N ASN A 123 0.13 13.78 11.92
CA ASN A 123 1.05 14.52 11.06
C ASN A 123 0.43 15.73 10.32
N LYS A 124 -0.82 16.10 10.63
CA LYS A 124 -1.48 17.31 10.09
C LYS A 124 -1.36 18.55 10.99
N ASN A 125 -0.51 18.48 12.03
CA ASN A 125 -0.15 19.58 12.92
C ASN A 125 1.30 20.01 12.68
#